data_AF-D7WB95-F1
#
_entry.id   AF-D7WB95-F1
#
_cell.length_a   1.000
_cell.length_b   1.000
_cell.length_c   1.000
_cell.angle_alpha   90.00
_cell.angle_beta   90.00
_cell.angle_gamma   90.00
#
_symmetry.space_group_name_H-M   'P 1'
#
loop_
_entity.id
_entity.type
_entity.pdbx_description
1 polymer ?
#
loop_
_entity_poly.entity_id
_entity_poly.type
_entity_poly.pdbx_seq_one_letter_code
_entity_poly.pdbx_strand_id
1 'polypeptide(L)'
;MAELETLTSVPIEGLEVRTLTVHGDNRGWFKENWAGDPAMRVEQNNVSFNAQRGATRGMHAEPWDKYVSVATGRVYGAWVDLREGSPTFGAKYGCEIGPDTAVFVPRGIANGFQALEDATTYIYLCNARWSPHAQYAFCSYRESEWPLEPTEVSAKDLEHPMLADASPVPPRRVLVTGANGQLGRALRPLLPHGDFVGHDEFDLTSDVSTLMSARDWTQYSAIINAAAFNDVNGAEGDGRNGAWAVNALGPAKLAQIAGRYDLTLVNVSTDYVFDGTVGVHTEDEAPSPLSVYGASKAAGEAATAACPRHYLVRTSWVFGDGGNFMTTMARLAREDASPQVVSDQRGRPTWAEDLARGIVHLLDSGAEYGVYNITSGGDTASRDEIAMAVFIACGGDPSSVQPVTTAQYQEAFGPEAPRPAESTLALDKIEATGFKPTNWRAALAMYLG
;
A
#
# COMPACT_ATOMS: atom_id res chain seq x y z
N MET A 1 13.98 -23.29 -18.12
CA MET A 1 14.87 -22.72 -17.08
C MET A 1 15.62 -21.60 -17.76
N ALA A 2 15.22 -20.36 -17.53
CA ALA A 2 15.90 -19.20 -18.11
C ALA A 2 17.31 -19.13 -17.50
N GLU A 3 18.34 -19.02 -18.35
CA GLU A 3 19.70 -18.72 -17.90
C GLU A 3 19.66 -17.40 -17.14
N LEU A 4 20.22 -17.39 -15.92
CA LEU A 4 20.40 -16.19 -15.13
C LEU A 4 21.33 -15.25 -15.89
N GLU A 5 20.74 -14.21 -16.48
CA GLU A 5 21.45 -13.09 -17.10
C GLU A 5 22.47 -12.52 -16.12
N THR A 6 23.72 -12.44 -16.55
CA THR A 6 24.78 -11.74 -15.82
C THR A 6 24.45 -10.25 -15.76
N LEU A 7 23.92 -9.80 -14.62
CA LEU A 7 23.77 -8.38 -14.31
C LEU A 7 25.17 -7.75 -14.23
N THR A 8 25.51 -6.88 -15.18
CA THR A 8 26.66 -5.96 -15.04
C THR A 8 26.43 -5.12 -13.78
N SER A 9 27.45 -4.90 -12.94
CA SER A 9 27.25 -4.11 -11.72
C SER A 9 26.91 -2.66 -12.06
N VAL A 10 25.67 -2.26 -11.83
CA VAL A 10 25.19 -0.89 -12.05
C VAL A 10 25.28 -0.11 -10.73
N PRO A 11 25.87 1.09 -10.70
CA PRO A 11 26.08 1.85 -9.46
C PRO A 11 24.83 2.59 -8.95
N ILE A 12 23.73 2.60 -9.72
CA ILE A 12 22.46 3.23 -9.36
C ILE A 12 21.49 2.13 -8.90
N GLU A 13 20.95 2.26 -7.69
CA GLU A 13 20.06 1.26 -7.10
C GLU A 13 18.79 1.05 -7.95
N GLY A 14 18.55 -0.19 -8.39
CA GLY A 14 17.38 -0.59 -9.18
C GLY A 14 17.47 -0.33 -10.68
N LEU A 15 18.52 0.34 -11.17
CA LEU A 15 18.77 0.46 -12.61
C LEU A 15 19.32 -0.87 -13.13
N GLU A 16 18.66 -1.48 -14.11
CA GLU A 16 19.05 -2.81 -14.61
C GLU A 16 19.39 -2.76 -16.10
N VAL A 17 20.56 -3.27 -16.47
CA VAL A 17 20.93 -3.52 -17.87
C VAL A 17 20.69 -5.00 -18.18
N ARG A 18 19.98 -5.26 -19.27
CA ARG A 18 19.51 -6.59 -19.66
C ARG A 18 20.00 -6.95 -21.05
N THR A 19 20.35 -8.23 -21.21
CA THR A 19 20.85 -8.77 -22.49
C THR A 19 19.71 -9.47 -23.21
N LEU A 20 19.33 -8.97 -24.38
CA LEU A 20 18.30 -9.54 -25.22
C LEU A 20 18.88 -10.52 -26.24
N THR A 21 18.16 -11.61 -26.49
CA THR A 21 18.49 -12.51 -27.58
C THR A 21 18.05 -11.89 -28.92
N VAL A 22 18.99 -11.79 -29.86
CA VAL A 22 18.74 -11.27 -31.22
C VAL A 22 18.97 -12.40 -32.23
N HIS A 23 17.93 -12.75 -32.97
CA HIS A 23 17.97 -13.80 -33.98
C HIS A 23 18.11 -13.19 -35.37
N GLY A 24 19.28 -13.36 -35.99
CA GLY A 24 19.55 -12.88 -37.36
C GLY A 24 19.26 -13.93 -38.44
N ASP A 25 18.75 -13.48 -39.59
CA ASP A 25 18.64 -14.26 -40.83
C ASP A 25 18.89 -13.38 -42.07
N ASN A 26 18.63 -13.91 -43.27
CA ASN A 26 18.84 -13.18 -44.54
C ASN A 26 17.85 -12.02 -44.78
N ARG A 27 16.86 -11.82 -43.91
CA ARG A 27 15.87 -10.74 -43.96
C ARG A 27 16.16 -9.63 -42.94
N GLY A 28 17.12 -9.83 -42.04
CA GLY A 28 17.45 -8.91 -40.95
C GLY A 28 17.58 -9.63 -39.62
N TRP A 29 17.01 -9.07 -38.55
CA TRP A 29 16.98 -9.70 -37.24
C TRP A 29 15.62 -9.55 -36.55
N PHE A 30 15.33 -10.46 -35.65
CA PHE A 30 14.16 -10.47 -34.78
C PHE A 30 14.61 -10.48 -33.32
N LYS A 31 13.88 -9.78 -32.46
CA LYS A 31 14.03 -9.87 -31.00
C LYS A 31 12.68 -9.75 -30.31
N GLU A 32 12.55 -10.41 -29.18
CA GLU A 32 11.51 -10.11 -28.21
C GLU A 32 11.96 -8.92 -27.38
N ASN A 33 11.42 -7.73 -27.69
CA ASN A 33 11.92 -6.52 -27.06
C ASN A 33 11.57 -6.45 -25.56
N TRP A 34 10.37 -6.89 -25.20
CA TRP A 34 9.90 -7.04 -23.82
C TRP A 34 8.76 -8.06 -23.78
N ALA A 35 8.77 -8.95 -22.78
CA ALA A 35 7.82 -10.05 -22.65
C ALA A 35 7.33 -10.24 -21.20
N GLY A 36 7.10 -9.14 -20.47
CA GLY A 36 6.63 -9.19 -19.08
C GLY A 36 7.74 -9.19 -18.02
N ASP A 37 9.01 -9.17 -18.44
CA ASP A 37 10.18 -9.15 -17.56
C ASP A 37 11.12 -7.96 -17.94
N PRO A 38 11.49 -7.07 -17.00
CA PRO A 38 11.01 -7.01 -15.61
C PRO A 38 9.50 -6.79 -15.54
N ALA A 39 8.91 -7.26 -14.45
CA ALA A 39 7.50 -7.07 -14.16
C ALA A 39 7.18 -5.58 -14.12
N MET A 40 6.50 -5.11 -15.16
CA MET A 40 6.09 -3.72 -15.31
C MET A 40 4.76 -3.67 -16.05
N ARG A 41 3.79 -2.94 -15.50
CA ARG A 41 2.55 -2.67 -16.23
C ARG A 41 2.82 -1.65 -17.34
N VAL A 42 2.67 -2.03 -18.60
CA VAL A 42 2.91 -1.13 -19.72
C VAL A 42 1.63 -0.36 -20.07
N GLU A 43 1.64 0.96 -19.88
CA GLU A 43 0.53 1.84 -20.24
C GLU A 43 0.74 2.54 -21.58
N GLN A 44 2.00 2.73 -21.98
CA GLN A 44 2.35 3.45 -23.19
C GLN A 44 3.67 2.93 -23.77
N ASN A 45 3.72 2.82 -25.10
CA ASN A 45 4.93 2.57 -25.87
C ASN A 45 5.26 3.81 -26.68
N ASN A 46 6.52 4.24 -26.62
CA ASN A 46 7.02 5.43 -27.27
C ASN A 46 8.12 5.08 -28.25
N VAL A 47 8.12 5.76 -29.39
CA VAL A 47 9.13 5.58 -30.44
C VAL A 47 9.68 6.94 -30.82
N SER A 48 11.00 7.06 -30.83
CA SER A 48 11.72 8.25 -31.27
C SER A 48 12.68 7.90 -32.39
N PHE A 49 12.51 8.55 -33.54
CA PHE A 49 13.42 8.45 -34.67
C PHE A 49 14.45 9.57 -34.62
N ASN A 50 15.73 9.22 -34.79
CA ASN A 50 16.85 10.15 -34.78
C ASN A 50 17.58 10.02 -36.11
N ALA A 51 17.48 11.05 -36.95
CA ALA A 51 17.95 10.99 -38.33
C ALA A 51 19.49 10.94 -38.44
N GLN A 52 20.18 11.62 -37.55
CA GLN A 52 21.64 11.76 -37.56
C GLN A 52 22.24 11.30 -36.22
N ARG A 53 23.41 10.70 -36.27
CA ARG A 53 24.25 10.45 -35.09
C ARG A 53 24.64 11.76 -34.41
N GLY A 54 24.88 11.70 -33.10
CA GLY A 54 25.12 12.87 -32.24
C GLY A 54 23.84 13.48 -31.66
N ALA A 55 22.67 13.19 -32.25
CA ALA A 55 21.39 13.67 -31.74
C ALA A 55 21.21 13.25 -30.27
N THR A 56 21.15 14.22 -29.37
CA THR A 56 21.18 14.01 -27.91
C THR A 56 19.90 14.54 -27.27
N ARG A 57 19.23 13.71 -26.48
CA ARG A 57 18.02 14.08 -25.73
C ARG A 57 18.35 14.15 -24.25
N GLY A 58 17.82 15.18 -23.58
CA GLY A 58 18.21 15.54 -22.21
C GLY A 58 17.88 14.50 -21.14
N MET A 59 18.28 14.81 -19.91
CA MET A 59 18.17 13.93 -18.73
C MET A 59 16.88 14.23 -17.96
N HIS A 60 15.85 13.40 -18.15
CA HIS A 60 14.53 13.59 -17.53
C HIS A 60 14.28 12.50 -16.49
N ALA A 61 13.88 12.88 -15.28
CA ALA A 61 13.61 11.98 -14.16
C ALA A 61 12.11 11.89 -13.95
N GLU A 62 11.46 11.06 -14.76
CA GLU A 62 10.00 10.99 -14.79
C GLU A 62 9.41 10.25 -13.58
N PRO A 63 8.14 10.54 -13.23
CA PRO A 63 7.45 9.93 -12.09
C PRO A 63 6.98 8.49 -12.37
N TRP A 64 7.55 7.82 -13.37
CA TRP A 64 7.18 6.47 -13.81
C TRP A 64 8.43 5.68 -14.19
N ASP A 65 8.29 4.36 -14.23
CA ASP A 65 9.34 3.46 -14.66
C ASP A 65 9.38 3.38 -16.18
N LYS A 66 10.57 3.12 -16.74
CA LYS A 66 10.76 2.92 -18.17
C LYS A 66 11.47 1.61 -18.46
N TYR A 67 11.17 1.05 -19.62
CA TYR A 67 11.97 0.01 -20.22
C TYR A 67 12.45 0.47 -21.59
N VAL A 68 13.76 0.67 -21.71
CA VAL A 68 14.45 1.33 -22.82
C VAL A 68 15.13 0.31 -23.71
N SER A 69 15.08 0.52 -25.02
CA SER A 69 15.72 -0.34 -26.03
C SER A 69 15.83 0.40 -27.37
N VAL A 70 16.41 -0.24 -28.40
CA VAL A 70 16.42 0.28 -29.79
C VAL A 70 15.75 -0.67 -30.77
N ALA A 71 15.04 -0.12 -31.75
CA ALA A 71 14.48 -0.86 -32.89
C ALA A 71 15.49 -1.03 -34.04
N THR A 72 16.39 -0.05 -34.20
CA THR A 72 17.47 -0.04 -35.18
C THR A 72 18.53 0.97 -34.74
N GLY A 73 19.77 0.77 -35.15
CA GLY A 73 20.90 1.60 -34.78
C GLY A 73 21.47 1.27 -33.39
N ARG A 74 22.25 2.21 -32.84
CA ARG A 74 22.79 2.16 -31.48
C ARG A 74 22.63 3.52 -30.80
N VAL A 75 22.43 3.51 -29.49
CA VAL A 75 22.48 4.72 -28.65
C VAL A 75 23.49 4.56 -27.52
N TYR A 76 23.99 5.66 -27.00
CA TYR A 76 24.56 5.71 -25.65
C TYR A 76 23.49 6.20 -24.70
N GLY A 77 23.06 5.36 -23.76
CA GLY A 77 22.14 5.73 -22.69
C GLY A 77 22.93 6.28 -21.50
N ALA A 78 22.40 7.30 -20.84
CA ALA A 78 22.99 7.91 -19.67
C ALA A 78 21.93 8.16 -18.59
N TRP A 79 22.31 7.92 -17.34
CA TRP A 79 21.42 8.01 -16.18
C TRP A 79 22.05 8.71 -14.99
N VAL A 80 21.22 9.45 -14.24
CA VAL A 80 21.59 10.10 -12.97
C VAL A 80 20.50 9.86 -11.93
N ASP A 81 20.85 9.39 -10.75
CA ASP A 81 19.87 9.21 -9.68
C ASP A 81 19.46 10.56 -9.07
N LEU A 82 18.19 10.95 -9.21
CA LEU A 82 17.63 12.16 -8.61
C LEU A 82 16.68 11.87 -7.45
N ARG A 83 16.60 10.63 -6.94
CA ARG A 83 15.65 10.27 -5.88
C ARG A 83 16.11 10.78 -4.51
N GLU A 84 15.30 11.64 -3.89
CA GLU A 84 15.55 12.15 -2.56
C GLU A 84 15.73 11.00 -1.55
N GLY A 85 16.78 11.06 -0.74
CA GLY A 85 17.08 10.04 0.28
C GLY A 85 17.64 8.72 -0.26
N SER A 86 17.81 8.57 -1.59
CA SER A 86 18.45 7.40 -2.17
C SER A 86 19.90 7.25 -1.70
N PRO A 87 20.37 6.04 -1.36
CA PRO A 87 21.77 5.79 -1.04
C PRO A 87 22.70 6.03 -2.23
N THR A 88 22.14 6.04 -3.45
CA THR A 88 22.86 6.30 -4.71
C THR A 88 22.52 7.66 -5.31
N PHE A 89 21.93 8.60 -4.55
CA PHE A 89 21.63 9.95 -5.06
C PHE A 89 22.85 10.62 -5.71
N GLY A 90 22.67 11.14 -6.92
CA GLY A 90 23.72 11.75 -7.72
C GLY A 90 24.68 10.78 -8.40
N ALA A 91 24.57 9.46 -8.15
CA ALA A 91 25.31 8.46 -8.90
C ALA A 91 24.93 8.51 -10.38
N LYS A 92 25.93 8.26 -11.22
CA LYS A 92 25.83 8.34 -12.68
C LYS A 92 26.18 7.01 -13.30
N TYR A 93 25.52 6.67 -14.38
CA TYR A 93 25.84 5.48 -15.17
C TYR A 93 25.60 5.76 -16.65
N GLY A 94 26.35 5.09 -17.52
CA GLY A 94 26.15 5.16 -18.95
C GLY A 94 26.63 3.89 -19.64
N CYS A 95 25.95 3.50 -20.71
CA CYS A 95 26.32 2.34 -21.51
C CYS A 95 25.76 2.45 -22.93
N GLU A 96 26.39 1.74 -23.87
CA GLU A 96 25.82 1.58 -25.21
C GLU A 96 24.64 0.61 -25.17
N ILE A 97 23.61 0.92 -25.96
CA ILE A 97 22.43 0.09 -26.15
C ILE A 97 22.33 -0.23 -27.64
N GLY A 98 22.56 -1.50 -27.96
CA GLY A 98 22.29 -2.10 -29.27
C GLY A 98 20.98 -2.89 -29.30
N PRO A 99 20.66 -3.56 -30.42
CA PRO A 99 19.48 -4.42 -30.53
C PRO A 99 19.39 -5.50 -29.44
N ASP A 100 20.54 -5.95 -28.94
CA ASP A 100 20.75 -6.96 -27.90
C ASP A 100 20.75 -6.40 -26.47
N THR A 101 20.47 -5.12 -26.28
CA THR A 101 20.52 -4.49 -24.97
C THR A 101 19.20 -3.79 -24.67
N ALA A 102 18.73 -3.93 -23.44
CA ALA A 102 17.67 -3.12 -22.88
C ALA A 102 18.02 -2.63 -21.48
N VAL A 103 17.36 -1.56 -21.04
CA VAL A 103 17.59 -0.99 -19.72
C VAL A 103 16.27 -0.71 -19.03
N PHE A 104 16.07 -1.25 -17.84
CA PHE A 104 14.97 -0.86 -16.96
C PHE A 104 15.42 0.31 -16.09
N VAL A 105 14.63 1.38 -16.13
CA VAL A 105 14.91 2.66 -15.48
C VAL A 105 13.80 2.96 -14.48
N PRO A 106 14.04 2.80 -13.18
CA PRO A 106 13.10 3.19 -12.14
C PRO A 106 12.72 4.68 -12.16
N ARG A 107 11.52 4.98 -11.64
CA ARG A 107 11.03 6.33 -11.35
C ARG A 107 12.11 7.19 -10.68
N GLY A 108 12.26 8.41 -11.18
CA GLY A 108 13.12 9.43 -10.58
C GLY A 108 14.61 9.28 -10.87
N ILE A 109 15.00 8.28 -11.68
CA ILE A 109 16.31 8.27 -12.30
C ILE A 109 16.22 9.08 -13.60
N ALA A 110 17.03 10.13 -13.70
CA ALA A 110 17.07 10.95 -14.90
C ALA A 110 17.65 10.13 -16.06
N ASN A 111 16.94 10.06 -17.18
CA ASN A 111 17.29 9.26 -18.36
C ASN A 111 17.52 10.18 -19.56
N GLY A 112 18.70 10.08 -20.17
CA GLY A 112 19.05 10.70 -21.45
C GLY A 112 19.66 9.70 -22.41
N PHE A 113 19.74 10.06 -23.70
CA PHE A 113 20.46 9.24 -24.68
C PHE A 113 21.04 10.07 -25.83
N GLN A 114 22.07 9.52 -26.47
CA GLN A 114 22.67 10.03 -27.70
C GLN A 114 22.64 8.96 -28.80
N ALA A 115 22.15 9.30 -29.99
CA ALA A 115 22.24 8.42 -31.15
C ALA A 115 23.70 8.25 -31.60
N LEU A 116 24.18 7.02 -31.71
CA LEU A 116 25.55 6.72 -32.17
C LEU A 116 25.62 6.43 -33.68
N GLU A 117 24.47 6.10 -34.28
CA GLU A 117 24.33 5.84 -35.71
C GLU A 117 23.21 6.69 -36.32
N ASP A 118 23.31 6.97 -37.62
CA ASP A 118 22.24 7.60 -38.38
C ASP A 118 21.01 6.68 -38.42
N ALA A 119 19.82 7.29 -38.59
CA ALA A 119 18.55 6.56 -38.64
C ALA A 119 18.30 5.62 -37.43
N THR A 120 18.76 6.01 -36.24
CA THR A 120 18.55 5.26 -35.00
C THR A 120 17.12 5.44 -34.48
N THR A 121 16.46 4.33 -34.15
CA THR A 121 15.11 4.33 -33.56
C THR A 121 15.16 3.85 -32.12
N TYR A 122 14.93 4.77 -31.18
CA TYR A 122 14.86 4.52 -29.75
C TYR A 122 13.43 4.18 -29.34
N ILE A 123 13.26 3.13 -28.55
CA ILE A 123 11.96 2.65 -28.06
C ILE A 123 11.98 2.66 -26.54
N TYR A 124 10.91 3.17 -25.94
CA TYR A 124 10.71 2.99 -24.50
C TYR A 124 9.25 2.75 -24.12
N LEU A 125 9.06 1.74 -23.28
CA LEU A 125 7.80 1.45 -22.59
C LEU A 125 7.77 2.24 -21.29
N CYS A 126 6.58 2.65 -20.82
CA CYS A 126 6.41 3.25 -19.51
C CYS A 126 5.10 2.82 -18.83
N ASN A 127 5.08 2.82 -17.49
CA ASN A 127 3.93 2.44 -16.67
C ASN A 127 2.98 3.59 -16.32
N ALA A 128 3.18 4.76 -16.94
CA ALA A 128 2.23 5.87 -16.93
C ALA A 128 2.11 6.50 -18.31
N ARG A 129 0.99 7.18 -18.58
CA ARG A 129 0.81 7.96 -19.80
C ARG A 129 1.52 9.29 -19.70
N TRP A 130 2.16 9.70 -20.79
CA TRP A 130 2.70 11.05 -20.89
C TRP A 130 1.55 12.07 -20.89
N SER A 131 1.76 13.20 -20.22
CA SER A 131 0.86 14.35 -20.23
C SER A 131 1.66 15.62 -20.55
N PRO A 132 1.15 16.52 -21.40
CA PRO A 132 1.79 17.81 -21.66
C PRO A 132 1.85 18.70 -20.41
N HIS A 133 1.04 18.39 -19.40
CA HIS A 133 1.01 19.11 -18.12
C HIS A 133 1.84 18.41 -17.03
N ALA A 134 2.45 17.26 -17.32
CA ALA A 134 3.31 16.59 -16.35
C ALA A 134 4.56 17.44 -16.09
N GLN A 135 4.80 17.72 -14.82
CA GLN A 135 6.06 18.28 -14.35
C GLN A 135 6.86 17.16 -13.69
N TYR A 136 8.13 17.09 -14.04
CA TYR A 136 9.04 16.09 -13.50
C TYR A 136 10.43 16.70 -13.34
N ALA A 137 11.22 16.11 -12.46
CA ALA A 137 12.59 16.57 -12.23
C ALA A 137 13.45 16.28 -13.46
N PHE A 138 14.53 17.03 -13.59
CA PHE A 138 15.49 16.90 -14.67
C PHE A 138 16.82 17.48 -14.21
N CYS A 139 17.90 17.04 -14.84
CA CYS A 139 19.21 17.67 -14.72
C CYS A 139 19.78 17.92 -16.12
N SER A 140 20.91 18.61 -16.16
CA SER A 140 21.56 18.96 -17.42
C SER A 140 22.04 17.70 -18.13
N TYR A 141 21.88 17.63 -19.45
CA TYR A 141 22.51 16.57 -20.24
C TYR A 141 24.05 16.59 -20.09
N ARG A 142 24.62 17.73 -19.69
CA ARG A 142 26.04 17.92 -19.40
C ARG A 142 26.54 17.14 -18.18
N GLU A 143 25.65 16.46 -17.44
CA GLU A 143 26.04 15.57 -16.36
C GLU A 143 26.73 14.29 -16.85
N SER A 144 26.60 13.94 -18.13
CA SER A 144 27.21 12.76 -18.74
C SER A 144 28.35 13.11 -19.69
N GLU A 145 29.33 12.20 -19.76
CA GLU A 145 30.37 12.20 -20.79
C GLU A 145 29.84 11.49 -22.04
N TRP A 146 29.42 12.28 -23.03
CA TRP A 146 28.84 11.76 -24.27
C TRP A 146 29.93 11.27 -25.24
N PRO A 147 29.75 10.11 -25.91
CA PRO A 147 30.74 9.58 -26.86
C PRO A 147 30.96 10.45 -28.12
N LEU A 148 29.96 11.24 -28.52
CA LEU A 148 30.02 12.18 -29.64
C LEU A 148 29.69 13.60 -29.16
N GLU A 149 30.07 14.60 -29.96
CA GLU A 149 29.61 15.98 -29.74
C GLU A 149 28.08 16.03 -29.79
N PRO A 150 27.40 16.51 -28.73
CA PRO A 150 25.94 16.59 -28.71
C PRO A 150 25.38 17.52 -29.80
N THR A 151 24.48 17.00 -30.63
CA THR A 151 23.74 17.76 -31.65
C THR A 151 22.23 17.63 -31.44
N GLU A 152 21.44 18.48 -32.10
CA GLU A 152 19.97 18.44 -32.06
C GLU A 152 19.36 18.48 -30.64
N VAL A 153 20.08 19.09 -29.69
CA VAL A 153 19.63 19.26 -28.30
C VAL A 153 18.49 20.28 -28.26
N SER A 154 17.39 19.94 -27.60
CA SER A 154 16.23 20.84 -27.52
C SER A 154 16.55 22.11 -26.72
N ALA A 155 15.89 23.23 -27.05
CA ALA A 155 16.03 24.48 -26.31
C ALA A 155 15.76 24.31 -24.81
N LYS A 156 14.76 23.47 -24.47
CA LYS A 156 14.43 23.12 -23.08
C LYS A 156 15.60 22.42 -22.37
N ASP A 157 16.21 21.42 -23.02
CA ASP A 157 17.30 20.65 -22.42
C ASP A 157 18.58 21.48 -22.24
N LEU A 158 18.79 22.52 -23.06
CA LEU A 158 19.92 23.45 -22.90
C LEU A 158 19.84 24.28 -21.61
N GLU A 159 18.61 24.52 -21.13
CA GLU A 159 18.31 25.34 -19.94
C GLU A 159 18.23 24.52 -18.65
N HIS A 160 18.28 23.18 -18.72
CA HIS A 160 18.20 22.34 -17.53
C HIS A 160 19.41 22.58 -16.59
N PRO A 161 19.15 22.71 -15.27
CA PRO A 161 20.18 22.98 -14.28
C PRO A 161 21.15 21.82 -14.12
N MET A 162 22.37 22.11 -13.69
CA MET A 162 23.29 21.06 -13.23
C MET A 162 22.69 20.34 -12.03
N LEU A 163 23.15 19.11 -11.75
CA LEU A 163 22.69 18.26 -10.66
C LEU A 163 22.68 18.98 -9.31
N ALA A 164 23.67 19.84 -9.06
CA ALA A 164 23.77 20.61 -7.82
C ALA A 164 22.58 21.56 -7.59
N ASP A 165 21.92 22.01 -8.65
CA ASP A 165 20.79 22.94 -8.64
C ASP A 165 19.47 22.26 -9.07
N ALA A 166 19.50 20.94 -9.34
CA ALA A 166 18.32 20.18 -9.76
C ALA A 166 17.43 19.84 -8.57
N SER A 167 16.11 19.97 -8.75
CA SER A 167 15.14 19.52 -7.75
C SER A 167 15.14 17.99 -7.66
N PRO A 168 15.32 17.40 -6.46
CA PRO A 168 15.23 15.95 -6.30
C PRO A 168 13.78 15.47 -6.47
N VAL A 169 13.62 14.20 -6.80
CA VAL A 169 12.34 13.51 -6.88
C VAL A 169 11.99 12.96 -5.50
N PRO A 170 10.91 13.45 -4.86
CA PRO A 170 10.55 12.99 -3.53
C PRO A 170 10.07 11.53 -3.55
N PRO A 171 10.17 10.83 -2.41
CA PRO A 171 9.59 9.51 -2.25
C PRO A 171 8.07 9.56 -2.49
N ARG A 172 7.52 8.45 -2.97
CA ARG A 172 6.06 8.31 -3.08
C ARG A 172 5.45 8.26 -1.69
N ARG A 173 4.29 8.91 -1.52
CA ARG A 173 3.58 9.00 -0.24
C ARG A 173 2.61 7.85 -0.06
N VAL A 174 2.14 7.66 1.18
CA VAL A 174 1.05 6.75 1.50
C VAL A 174 -0.22 7.56 1.75
N LEU A 175 -1.34 7.17 1.13
CA LEU A 175 -2.65 7.73 1.46
C LEU A 175 -3.28 6.92 2.59
N VAL A 176 -3.77 7.59 3.64
CA VAL A 176 -4.53 6.95 4.74
C VAL A 176 -5.94 7.53 4.76
N THR A 177 -6.95 6.71 4.49
CA THR A 177 -8.36 7.09 4.65
C THR A 177 -8.84 6.75 6.06
N GLY A 178 -9.84 7.46 6.56
CA GLY A 178 -10.30 7.25 7.94
C GLY A 178 -9.30 7.78 8.97
N ALA A 179 -8.57 8.85 8.61
CA ALA A 179 -7.48 9.41 9.40
C ALA A 179 -7.87 9.84 10.83
N ASN A 180 -9.14 10.16 11.03
CA ASN A 180 -9.68 10.59 12.33
C ASN A 180 -10.21 9.41 13.17
N GLY A 181 -10.06 8.16 12.70
CA GLY A 181 -10.34 6.95 13.47
C GLY A 181 -9.15 6.51 14.34
N GLN A 182 -9.39 5.55 15.24
CA GLN A 182 -8.36 5.05 16.18
C GLN A 182 -7.08 4.59 15.46
N LEU A 183 -7.22 3.81 14.39
CA LEU A 183 -6.08 3.36 13.59
C LEU A 183 -5.43 4.50 12.80
N GLY A 184 -6.22 5.40 12.21
CA GLY A 184 -5.71 6.55 11.46
C GLY A 184 -4.81 7.45 12.33
N ARG A 185 -5.18 7.65 13.60
CA ARG A 185 -4.35 8.38 14.57
C ARG A 185 -3.05 7.63 14.91
N ALA A 186 -3.13 6.32 15.13
CA ALA A 186 -1.96 5.48 15.43
C ALA A 186 -0.97 5.37 14.24
N LEU A 187 -1.46 5.43 13.00
CA LEU A 187 -0.60 5.43 11.80
C LEU A 187 0.16 6.74 11.59
N ARG A 188 -0.38 7.87 12.07
CA ARG A 188 0.18 9.21 11.84
C ARG A 188 1.64 9.38 12.27
N PRO A 189 2.06 8.98 13.49
CA PRO A 189 3.47 9.07 13.88
C PRO A 189 4.39 8.13 13.10
N LEU A 190 3.86 7.05 12.52
CA LEU A 190 4.64 6.06 11.76
C LEU A 190 4.83 6.45 10.28
N LEU A 191 3.96 7.33 9.75
CA LEU A 191 3.98 7.76 8.35
C LEU A 191 4.06 9.30 8.26
N PRO A 192 5.19 9.93 8.62
CA PRO A 192 5.30 11.39 8.74
C PRO A 192 5.10 12.13 7.41
N HIS A 193 5.29 11.45 6.28
CA HIS A 193 5.08 11.98 4.92
C HIS A 193 3.79 11.47 4.27
N GLY A 194 2.93 10.77 5.03
CA GLY A 194 1.65 10.27 4.55
C GLY A 194 0.60 11.37 4.43
N ASP A 195 -0.31 11.20 3.48
CA ASP A 195 -1.50 12.03 3.36
C ASP A 195 -2.64 11.38 4.14
N PHE A 196 -3.12 12.07 5.17
CA PHE A 196 -4.16 11.56 6.07
C PHE A 196 -5.46 12.31 5.81
N VAL A 197 -6.49 11.59 5.39
CA VAL A 197 -7.79 12.18 5.05
C VAL A 197 -8.97 11.64 5.82
N GLY A 198 -9.83 12.57 6.22
CA GLY A 198 -11.17 12.29 6.71
C GLY A 198 -12.17 12.02 5.59
N HIS A 199 -13.39 11.63 5.97
CA HIS A 199 -14.49 11.41 5.02
C HIS A 199 -14.96 12.70 4.34
N ASP A 200 -14.73 13.85 4.98
CA ASP A 200 -15.00 15.20 4.48
C ASP A 200 -14.06 15.60 3.34
N GLU A 201 -12.84 15.06 3.31
CA GLU A 201 -11.84 15.31 2.26
C GLU A 201 -11.82 14.22 1.19
N PHE A 202 -12.15 12.98 1.57
CA PHE A 202 -12.13 11.82 0.68
C PHE A 202 -13.25 10.84 1.03
N ASP A 203 -14.44 11.11 0.49
CA ASP A 203 -15.64 10.30 0.72
C ASP A 203 -15.66 9.05 -0.17
N LEU A 204 -15.47 7.87 0.43
CA LEU A 204 -15.51 6.58 -0.27
C LEU A 204 -16.85 6.27 -0.94
N THR A 205 -17.93 6.97 -0.56
CA THR A 205 -19.24 6.81 -1.21
C THR A 205 -19.34 7.55 -2.54
N SER A 206 -18.44 8.51 -2.81
CA SER A 206 -18.37 9.24 -4.08
C SER A 206 -18.08 8.33 -5.29
N ASP A 207 -18.48 8.76 -6.48
CA ASP A 207 -18.20 8.04 -7.72
C ASP A 207 -16.69 7.82 -7.93
N VAL A 208 -16.34 6.68 -8.51
CA VAL A 208 -14.92 6.31 -8.69
C VAL A 208 -14.18 7.28 -9.61
N SER A 209 -14.86 7.90 -10.57
CA SER A 209 -14.27 8.95 -11.42
C SER A 209 -13.82 10.16 -10.61
N THR A 210 -14.63 10.56 -9.61
CA THR A 210 -14.31 11.65 -8.69
C THR A 210 -13.06 11.29 -7.88
N LEU A 211 -13.04 10.10 -7.28
CA LEU A 211 -11.89 9.61 -6.51
C LEU A 211 -10.62 9.50 -7.37
N MET A 212 -10.74 9.01 -8.61
CA MET A 212 -9.62 8.92 -9.56
C MET A 212 -9.05 10.29 -9.92
N SER A 213 -9.86 11.35 -9.96
CA SER A 213 -9.44 12.72 -10.26
C SER A 213 -9.03 13.55 -9.04
N ALA A 214 -9.36 13.08 -7.84
CA ALA A 214 -9.15 13.84 -6.60
C ALA A 214 -7.66 14.06 -6.27
N ARG A 215 -6.76 13.23 -6.83
CA ARG A 215 -5.33 13.20 -6.51
C ARG A 215 -4.52 12.83 -7.74
N ASP A 216 -3.28 13.31 -7.77
CA ASP A 216 -2.26 12.72 -8.64
C ASP A 216 -1.76 11.41 -8.01
N TRP A 217 -2.40 10.31 -8.40
CA TRP A 217 -2.11 8.97 -7.87
C TRP A 217 -0.69 8.49 -8.18
N THR A 218 0.02 9.11 -9.13
CA THR A 218 1.43 8.79 -9.43
C THR A 218 2.39 9.19 -8.31
N GLN A 219 1.94 10.05 -7.38
CA GLN A 219 2.71 10.46 -6.20
C GLN A 219 2.57 9.49 -5.03
N TYR A 220 1.83 8.39 -5.18
CA TYR A 220 1.55 7.45 -4.09
C TYR A 220 2.19 6.09 -4.34
N SER A 221 2.57 5.41 -3.27
CA SER A 221 3.04 4.02 -3.27
C SER A 221 1.97 3.07 -2.74
N ALA A 222 1.12 3.55 -1.82
CA ALA A 222 0.11 2.73 -1.18
C ALA A 222 -1.13 3.54 -0.75
N ILE A 223 -2.24 2.82 -0.58
CA ILE A 223 -3.46 3.28 0.07
C ILE A 223 -3.69 2.39 1.29
N ILE A 224 -3.81 2.98 2.49
CA ILE A 224 -4.26 2.32 3.70
C ILE A 224 -5.70 2.75 3.98
N ASN A 225 -6.63 1.81 3.79
CA ASN A 225 -8.04 2.01 4.08
C ASN A 225 -8.36 1.67 5.53
N ALA A 226 -8.34 2.69 6.40
CA ALA A 226 -8.81 2.59 7.78
C ALA A 226 -10.24 3.13 7.97
N ALA A 227 -10.89 3.59 6.90
CA ALA A 227 -12.29 4.02 6.92
C ALA A 227 -13.24 2.82 6.94
N ALA A 228 -14.25 2.86 7.81
CA ALA A 228 -15.29 1.85 7.88
C ALA A 228 -16.56 2.43 8.50
N PHE A 229 -17.71 1.89 8.10
CA PHE A 229 -18.93 1.98 8.90
C PHE A 229 -18.82 0.92 10.00
N ASN A 230 -18.61 1.35 11.24
CA ASN A 230 -18.27 0.46 12.37
C ASN A 230 -19.38 0.34 13.45
N ASP A 231 -20.54 0.98 13.24
CA ASP A 231 -21.72 0.76 14.09
C ASP A 231 -22.38 -0.57 13.72
N VAL A 232 -21.96 -1.65 14.40
CA VAL A 232 -22.40 -3.01 14.07
C VAL A 232 -23.90 -3.19 14.25
N ASN A 233 -24.48 -2.62 15.30
CA ASN A 233 -25.92 -2.71 15.55
C ASN A 233 -26.70 -1.83 14.56
N GLY A 234 -26.23 -0.61 14.30
CA GLY A 234 -26.85 0.31 13.33
C GLY A 234 -26.87 -0.23 11.90
N ALA A 235 -25.92 -1.10 11.54
CA ALA A 235 -25.87 -1.74 10.22
C ALA A 235 -27.06 -2.68 9.94
N GLU A 236 -27.73 -3.23 10.96
CA GLU A 236 -28.87 -4.12 10.77
C GLU A 236 -30.14 -3.39 10.31
N GLY A 237 -30.29 -2.12 10.71
CA GLY A 237 -31.42 -1.25 10.40
C GLY A 237 -31.13 -0.27 9.25
N ASP A 238 -31.47 1.00 9.47
CA ASP A 238 -31.35 2.06 8.46
C ASP A 238 -29.90 2.30 8.00
N GLY A 239 -28.91 1.93 8.81
CA GLY A 239 -27.49 2.02 8.48
C GLY A 239 -27.02 0.99 7.44
N ARG A 240 -27.86 0.01 7.05
CA ARG A 240 -27.51 -1.07 6.11
C ARG A 240 -26.90 -0.56 4.81
N ASN A 241 -27.55 0.42 4.16
CA ASN A 241 -27.05 0.97 2.90
C ASN A 241 -25.71 1.69 3.08
N GLY A 242 -25.54 2.41 4.19
CA GLY A 242 -24.28 3.06 4.55
C GLY A 242 -23.15 2.05 4.79
N ALA A 243 -23.45 0.96 5.49
CA ALA A 243 -22.51 -0.14 5.71
C ALA A 243 -22.03 -0.71 4.37
N TRP A 244 -22.92 -1.03 3.44
CA TRP A 244 -22.53 -1.54 2.12
C TRP A 244 -21.78 -0.50 1.27
N ALA A 245 -22.20 0.77 1.28
CA ALA A 245 -21.55 1.83 0.53
C ALA A 245 -20.09 2.04 0.99
N VAL A 246 -19.85 2.04 2.31
CA VAL A 246 -18.52 2.28 2.88
C VAL A 246 -17.68 1.01 2.94
N ASN A 247 -18.21 -0.09 3.45
CA ASN A 247 -17.43 -1.30 3.76
C ASN A 247 -17.24 -2.23 2.55
N ALA A 248 -18.12 -2.20 1.55
CA ALA A 248 -18.02 -3.04 0.36
C ALA A 248 -17.63 -2.24 -0.88
N LEU A 249 -18.43 -1.23 -1.24
CA LEU A 249 -18.19 -0.44 -2.45
C LEU A 249 -16.98 0.49 -2.32
N GLY A 250 -16.70 1.01 -1.13
CA GLY A 250 -15.49 1.78 -0.84
C GLY A 250 -14.21 1.02 -1.21
N PRO A 251 -13.93 -0.15 -0.60
CA PRO A 251 -12.80 -0.99 -0.98
C PRO A 251 -12.77 -1.38 -2.46
N ALA A 252 -13.92 -1.64 -3.09
CA ALA A 252 -13.96 -1.95 -4.52
C ALA A 252 -13.44 -0.79 -5.39
N LYS A 253 -13.81 0.45 -5.08
CA LYS A 253 -13.30 1.64 -5.77
C LYS A 253 -11.81 1.84 -5.49
N LEU A 254 -11.37 1.63 -4.26
CA LEU A 254 -9.95 1.71 -3.90
C LEU A 254 -9.12 0.64 -4.61
N ALA A 255 -9.62 -0.59 -4.75
CA ALA A 255 -8.98 -1.67 -5.51
C ALA A 255 -8.85 -1.30 -7.00
N GLN A 256 -9.87 -0.67 -7.58
CA GLN A 256 -9.81 -0.17 -8.95
C GLN A 256 -8.75 0.93 -9.13
N ILE A 257 -8.66 1.86 -8.18
CA ILE A 257 -7.64 2.92 -8.19
C ILE A 257 -6.25 2.30 -8.02
N ALA A 258 -6.06 1.44 -7.03
CA ALA A 258 -4.79 0.79 -6.74
C ALA A 258 -4.31 -0.05 -7.95
N GLY A 259 -5.17 -0.87 -8.55
CA GLY A 259 -4.83 -1.61 -9.76
C GLY A 259 -4.51 -0.72 -10.96
N ARG A 260 -5.19 0.43 -11.10
CA ARG A 260 -4.94 1.39 -12.18
C ARG A 260 -3.62 2.15 -12.04
N TYR A 261 -3.11 2.35 -10.83
CA TYR A 261 -1.89 3.12 -10.59
C TYR A 261 -0.76 2.28 -9.99
N ASP A 262 -0.92 0.95 -9.99
CA ASP A 262 0.05 -0.02 -9.45
C ASP A 262 0.44 0.28 -7.99
N LEU A 263 -0.57 0.61 -7.17
CA LEU A 263 -0.41 0.93 -5.76
C LEU A 263 -0.62 -0.32 -4.91
N THR A 264 0.06 -0.40 -3.77
CA THR A 264 -0.30 -1.38 -2.74
C THR A 264 -1.58 -0.95 -2.02
N LEU A 265 -2.60 -1.80 -1.97
CA LEU A 265 -3.82 -1.55 -1.21
C LEU A 265 -3.80 -2.31 0.12
N VAL A 266 -3.75 -1.59 1.23
CA VAL A 266 -4.03 -2.16 2.56
C VAL A 266 -5.48 -1.90 2.89
N ASN A 267 -6.27 -2.96 3.09
CA ASN A 267 -7.66 -2.83 3.50
C ASN A 267 -7.88 -3.51 4.86
N VAL A 268 -8.29 -2.73 5.86
CA VAL A 268 -8.54 -3.25 7.20
C VAL A 268 -9.92 -3.91 7.22
N SER A 269 -9.97 -5.16 7.66
CA SER A 269 -11.17 -5.98 7.81
C SER A 269 -11.43 -6.31 9.29
N THR A 270 -12.17 -7.38 9.58
CA THR A 270 -12.67 -7.72 10.91
C THR A 270 -12.74 -9.23 11.10
N ASP A 271 -12.65 -9.67 12.35
CA ASP A 271 -13.05 -10.99 12.83
C ASP A 271 -14.53 -11.33 12.54
N TYR A 272 -15.41 -10.33 12.38
CA TYR A 272 -16.86 -10.54 12.13
C TYR A 272 -17.16 -11.08 10.72
N VAL A 273 -16.13 -11.35 9.91
CA VAL A 273 -16.28 -12.10 8.66
C VAL A 273 -16.48 -13.60 8.90
N PHE A 274 -16.32 -14.08 10.13
CA PHE A 274 -16.53 -15.47 10.53
C PHE A 274 -17.80 -15.65 11.37
N ASP A 275 -18.28 -16.89 11.47
CA ASP A 275 -19.44 -17.26 12.29
C ASP A 275 -19.10 -17.59 13.75
N GLY A 276 -17.82 -17.77 14.07
CA GLY A 276 -17.35 -18.13 15.39
C GLY A 276 -17.68 -19.54 15.85
N THR A 277 -17.90 -20.47 14.90
CA THR A 277 -18.02 -21.91 15.18
C THR A 277 -16.66 -22.59 15.41
N VAL A 278 -15.57 -21.91 15.00
CA VAL A 278 -14.18 -22.34 15.18
C VAL A 278 -13.55 -21.47 16.27
N GLY A 279 -12.78 -22.09 17.18
CA GLY A 279 -12.18 -21.37 18.31
C GLY A 279 -11.07 -20.37 17.94
N VAL A 280 -10.31 -20.66 16.88
CA VAL A 280 -9.24 -19.80 16.36
C VAL A 280 -9.29 -19.79 14.84
N HIS A 281 -9.49 -18.61 14.26
CA HIS A 281 -9.63 -18.42 12.83
C HIS A 281 -8.29 -18.11 12.15
N THR A 282 -8.03 -18.80 11.03
CA THR A 282 -6.82 -18.62 10.21
C THR A 282 -7.10 -17.77 8.97
N GLU A 283 -6.06 -17.32 8.29
CA GLU A 283 -6.20 -16.54 7.05
C GLU A 283 -6.83 -17.32 5.89
N ASP A 284 -6.68 -18.66 5.87
CA ASP A 284 -7.21 -19.55 4.82
C ASP A 284 -8.70 -19.87 5.00
N GLU A 285 -9.29 -19.47 6.13
CA GLU A 285 -10.70 -19.71 6.41
C GLU A 285 -11.61 -18.84 5.52
N ALA A 286 -12.62 -19.47 4.93
CA ALA A 286 -13.60 -18.81 4.10
C ALA A 286 -14.54 -17.95 4.95
N PRO A 287 -14.85 -16.70 4.55
CA PRO A 287 -15.82 -15.86 5.27
C PRO A 287 -17.22 -16.50 5.37
N SER A 288 -17.80 -16.48 6.58
CA SER A 288 -19.15 -16.92 6.94
C SER A 288 -19.86 -15.94 7.90
N PRO A 289 -20.02 -14.66 7.52
CA PRO A 289 -20.46 -13.62 8.45
C PRO A 289 -21.92 -13.80 8.93
N LEU A 290 -22.16 -13.53 10.22
CA LEU A 290 -23.51 -13.59 10.83
C LEU A 290 -24.32 -12.29 10.71
N SER A 291 -23.65 -11.14 10.62
CA SER A 291 -24.26 -9.81 10.66
C SER A 291 -24.10 -9.06 9.34
N VAL A 292 -24.88 -8.00 9.15
CA VAL A 292 -24.72 -7.08 8.01
C VAL A 292 -23.36 -6.42 7.99
N TYR A 293 -22.86 -6.01 9.15
CA TYR A 293 -21.51 -5.46 9.27
C TYR A 293 -20.48 -6.47 8.74
N GLY A 294 -20.48 -7.70 9.26
CA GLY A 294 -19.61 -8.78 8.80
C GLY A 294 -19.74 -9.05 7.30
N ALA A 295 -20.96 -9.15 6.79
CA ALA A 295 -21.25 -9.38 5.38
C ALA A 295 -20.73 -8.26 4.47
N SER A 296 -20.91 -6.99 4.88
CA SER A 296 -20.40 -5.84 4.12
C SER A 296 -18.87 -5.79 4.12
N LYS A 297 -18.22 -6.16 5.24
CA LYS A 297 -16.76 -6.24 5.32
C LYS A 297 -16.21 -7.39 4.47
N ALA A 298 -16.83 -8.58 4.53
CA ALA A 298 -16.48 -9.73 3.68
C ALA A 298 -16.61 -9.42 2.19
N ALA A 299 -17.65 -8.67 1.77
CA ALA A 299 -17.77 -8.19 0.41
C ALA A 299 -16.63 -7.22 0.02
N GLY A 300 -16.19 -6.36 0.94
CA GLY A 300 -15.00 -5.53 0.78
C GLY A 300 -13.70 -6.33 0.70
N GLU A 301 -13.59 -7.46 1.41
CA GLU A 301 -12.45 -8.39 1.29
C GLU A 301 -12.35 -8.94 -0.14
N ALA A 302 -13.47 -9.46 -0.68
CA ALA A 302 -13.53 -10.01 -2.02
C ALA A 302 -13.13 -8.98 -3.09
N ALA A 303 -13.56 -7.72 -2.92
CA ALA A 303 -13.18 -6.64 -3.84
C ALA A 303 -11.69 -6.25 -3.71
N THR A 304 -11.15 -6.25 -2.49
CA THR A 304 -9.72 -5.99 -2.24
C THR A 304 -8.84 -7.08 -2.85
N ALA A 305 -9.25 -8.35 -2.72
CA ALA A 305 -8.50 -9.49 -3.24
C ALA A 305 -8.33 -9.47 -4.77
N ALA A 306 -9.16 -8.71 -5.50
CA ALA A 306 -9.00 -8.49 -6.93
C ALA A 306 -7.85 -7.53 -7.29
N CYS A 307 -7.31 -6.79 -6.31
CA CYS A 307 -6.11 -5.96 -6.49
C CYS A 307 -4.86 -6.84 -6.35
N PRO A 308 -3.97 -6.94 -7.36
CA PRO A 308 -2.81 -7.84 -7.27
C PRO A 308 -1.86 -7.54 -6.11
N ARG A 309 -1.69 -6.26 -5.77
CA ARG A 309 -0.81 -5.78 -4.70
C ARG A 309 -1.65 -5.38 -3.50
N HIS A 310 -2.07 -6.34 -2.68
CA HIS A 310 -2.92 -6.05 -1.52
C HIS A 310 -2.43 -6.69 -0.22
N TYR A 311 -2.73 -6.00 0.88
CA TYR A 311 -2.73 -6.57 2.22
C TYR A 311 -4.14 -6.43 2.79
N LEU A 312 -4.82 -7.56 2.96
CA LEU A 312 -6.10 -7.60 3.66
C LEU A 312 -5.84 -7.89 5.13
N VAL A 313 -6.05 -6.91 6.00
CA VAL A 313 -5.67 -7.00 7.42
C VAL A 313 -6.91 -7.22 8.28
N ARG A 314 -7.18 -8.46 8.70
CA ARG A 314 -8.26 -8.78 9.65
C ARG A 314 -7.81 -8.47 11.06
N THR A 315 -8.66 -7.82 11.84
CA THR A 315 -8.38 -7.44 13.22
C THR A 315 -9.64 -7.56 14.08
N SER A 316 -9.51 -7.42 15.40
CA SER A 316 -10.62 -7.55 16.33
C SER A 316 -10.53 -6.55 17.48
N TRP A 317 -11.68 -6.01 17.88
CA TRP A 317 -11.88 -5.32 19.17
C TRP A 317 -10.84 -4.21 19.41
N VAL A 318 -10.69 -3.33 18.41
CA VAL A 318 -9.67 -2.29 18.38
C VAL A 318 -9.90 -1.22 19.45
N PHE A 319 -8.86 -0.89 20.21
CA PHE A 319 -8.83 0.21 21.18
C PHE A 319 -7.59 1.11 20.97
N GLY A 320 -7.72 2.40 21.25
CA GLY A 320 -6.70 3.42 21.03
C GLY A 320 -7.31 4.81 21.20
N ASP A 321 -6.70 5.85 20.62
CA ASP A 321 -7.21 7.22 20.74
C ASP A 321 -8.58 7.39 20.04
N GLY A 322 -9.64 7.47 20.85
CA GLY A 322 -11.04 7.59 20.45
C GLY A 322 -11.98 6.84 21.40
N GLY A 323 -13.29 6.94 21.15
CA GLY A 323 -14.28 6.18 21.91
C GLY A 323 -14.18 4.67 21.61
N ASN A 324 -14.04 3.86 22.64
CA ASN A 324 -13.96 2.40 22.54
C ASN A 324 -14.40 1.69 23.83
N PHE A 325 -14.50 0.36 23.80
CA PHE A 325 -14.92 -0.46 24.94
C PHE A 325 -14.08 -0.20 26.20
N MET A 326 -12.75 -0.08 26.07
CA MET A 326 -11.84 0.15 27.20
C MET A 326 -12.10 1.50 27.86
N THR A 327 -12.31 2.56 27.07
CA THR A 327 -12.67 3.89 27.63
C THR A 327 -14.00 3.86 28.38
N THR A 328 -15.00 3.13 27.87
CA THR A 328 -16.29 2.98 28.54
C THR A 328 -16.14 2.25 29.86
N MET A 329 -15.42 1.12 29.89
CA MET A 329 -15.19 0.37 31.13
C MET A 329 -14.36 1.16 32.14
N ALA A 330 -13.34 1.89 31.70
CA ALA A 330 -12.52 2.74 32.57
C ALA A 330 -13.34 3.87 33.21
N ARG A 331 -14.28 4.47 32.45
CA ARG A 331 -15.21 5.46 33.00
C ARG A 331 -16.12 4.84 34.06
N LEU A 332 -16.73 3.69 33.76
CA LEU A 332 -17.62 2.99 34.70
C LEU A 332 -16.89 2.55 35.98
N ALA A 333 -15.63 2.12 35.88
CA ALA A 333 -14.80 1.80 37.04
C ALA A 333 -14.58 3.02 37.95
N ARG A 334 -14.33 4.20 37.38
CA ARG A 334 -14.16 5.45 38.15
C ARG A 334 -15.47 5.96 38.76
N GLU A 335 -16.60 5.59 38.18
CA GLU A 335 -17.95 5.91 38.67
C GLU A 335 -18.47 4.87 39.69
N ASP A 336 -17.66 3.85 40.02
CA ASP A 336 -18.04 2.73 40.91
C ASP A 336 -19.33 2.03 40.46
N ALA A 337 -19.51 1.88 39.14
CA ALA A 337 -20.67 1.25 38.54
C ALA A 337 -20.50 -0.29 38.44
N SER A 338 -21.62 -1.00 38.37
CA SER A 338 -21.65 -2.47 38.20
C SER A 338 -22.24 -2.88 36.83
N PRO A 339 -21.47 -2.80 35.74
CA PRO A 339 -21.99 -3.08 34.40
C PRO A 339 -22.27 -4.56 34.18
N GLN A 340 -23.31 -4.87 33.41
CA GLN A 340 -23.52 -6.19 32.83
C GLN A 340 -22.71 -6.33 31.56
N VAL A 341 -21.83 -7.33 31.49
CA VAL A 341 -20.93 -7.54 30.36
C VAL A 341 -21.03 -8.98 29.86
N VAL A 342 -21.10 -9.14 28.55
CA VAL A 342 -21.26 -10.44 27.89
C VAL A 342 -20.05 -11.35 28.18
N SER A 343 -20.29 -12.61 28.51
CA SER A 343 -19.27 -13.58 28.91
C SER A 343 -19.09 -14.76 27.94
N ASP A 344 -20.01 -14.93 27.00
CA ASP A 344 -20.02 -16.00 25.98
C ASP A 344 -19.56 -15.51 24.59
N GLN A 345 -18.89 -14.35 24.52
CA GLN A 345 -18.19 -13.84 23.34
C GLN A 345 -16.70 -13.70 23.66
N ARG A 346 -15.86 -14.45 22.95
CA ARG A 346 -14.43 -14.61 23.20
C ARG A 346 -13.61 -14.15 22.01
N GLY A 347 -12.50 -13.47 22.29
CA GLY A 347 -11.62 -12.95 21.27
C GLY A 347 -10.37 -12.32 21.87
N ARG A 348 -9.75 -11.42 21.10
CA ARG A 348 -8.50 -10.74 21.47
C ARG A 348 -8.66 -9.23 21.22
N PRO A 349 -8.51 -8.36 22.23
CA PRO A 349 -8.51 -6.92 22.01
C PRO A 349 -7.23 -6.48 21.31
N THR A 350 -7.34 -5.53 20.39
CA THR A 350 -6.20 -5.07 19.59
C THR A 350 -5.89 -3.62 19.89
N TRP A 351 -4.67 -3.33 20.32
CA TRP A 351 -4.21 -1.96 20.44
C TRP A 351 -3.99 -1.37 19.04
N ALA A 352 -4.56 -0.21 18.77
CA ALA A 352 -4.44 0.47 17.48
C ALA A 352 -2.97 0.69 17.08
N GLU A 353 -2.08 0.84 18.05
CA GLU A 353 -0.63 0.94 17.83
C GLU A 353 0.00 -0.37 17.35
N ASP A 354 -0.42 -1.53 17.87
CA ASP A 354 0.04 -2.83 17.34
C ASP A 354 -0.43 -3.01 15.89
N LEU A 355 -1.70 -2.67 15.62
CA LEU A 355 -2.27 -2.77 14.28
C LEU A 355 -1.55 -1.83 13.28
N ALA A 356 -1.30 -0.59 13.68
CA ALA A 356 -0.58 0.39 12.87
C ALA A 356 0.85 -0.08 12.56
N ARG A 357 1.60 -0.55 13.56
CA ARG A 357 2.95 -1.09 13.37
C ARG A 357 2.97 -2.33 12.49
N GLY A 358 1.99 -3.23 12.63
CA GLY A 358 1.86 -4.42 11.79
C GLY A 358 1.62 -4.07 10.32
N ILE A 359 0.77 -3.07 10.05
CA ILE A 359 0.54 -2.58 8.69
C ILE A 359 1.79 -1.96 8.07
N VAL A 360 2.49 -1.11 8.82
CA VAL A 360 3.74 -0.48 8.36
C VAL A 360 4.83 -1.54 8.12
N HIS A 361 4.95 -2.51 9.01
CA HIS A 361 5.85 -3.66 8.84
C HIS A 361 5.60 -4.42 7.54
N LEU A 362 4.34 -4.70 7.17
CA LEU A 362 4.01 -5.35 5.90
C LEU A 362 4.42 -4.51 4.69
N LEU A 363 4.25 -3.19 4.75
CA LEU A 363 4.67 -2.28 3.69
C LEU A 363 6.20 -2.23 3.54
N ASP A 364 6.92 -2.14 4.66
CA ASP A 364 8.38 -1.97 4.68
C ASP A 364 9.13 -3.27 4.36
N SER A 365 8.65 -4.41 4.86
CA SER A 365 9.29 -5.71 4.64
C SER A 365 9.05 -6.29 3.24
N GLY A 366 8.02 -5.82 2.53
CA GLY A 366 7.62 -6.41 1.26
C GLY A 366 7.16 -7.87 1.39
N ALA A 367 6.54 -8.21 2.52
CA ALA A 367 5.95 -9.54 2.74
C ALA A 367 5.02 -9.95 1.59
N GLU A 368 4.80 -11.26 1.41
CA GLU A 368 3.93 -11.74 0.32
C GLU A 368 2.53 -11.12 0.43
N TYR A 369 2.01 -10.58 -0.67
CA TYR A 369 0.66 -10.00 -0.71
C TYR A 369 -0.41 -11.05 -0.37
N GLY A 370 -1.48 -10.60 0.26
CA GLY A 370 -2.60 -11.45 0.64
C GLY A 370 -3.26 -11.06 1.96
N VAL A 371 -3.86 -12.05 2.61
CA VAL A 371 -4.57 -11.88 3.88
C VAL A 371 -3.62 -12.05 5.07
N TYR A 372 -3.76 -11.20 6.08
CA TYR A 372 -3.05 -11.25 7.35
C TYR A 372 -4.01 -10.99 8.50
N ASN A 373 -3.95 -11.83 9.52
CA ASN A 373 -4.58 -11.55 10.80
C ASN A 373 -3.62 -10.74 11.68
N ILE A 374 -4.08 -9.58 12.16
CA ILE A 374 -3.31 -8.72 13.06
C ILE A 374 -4.20 -8.30 14.23
N THR A 375 -3.85 -8.82 15.41
CA THR A 375 -4.39 -8.42 16.70
C THR A 375 -3.22 -8.19 17.66
N SER A 376 -3.47 -7.67 18.86
CA SER A 376 -2.46 -7.79 19.93
C SER A 376 -2.25 -9.27 20.27
N GLY A 377 -1.11 -9.62 20.85
CA GLY A 377 -0.78 -10.98 21.27
C GLY A 377 -1.38 -11.34 22.63
N GLY A 378 -1.08 -12.55 23.11
CA GLY A 378 -1.55 -13.07 24.39
C GLY A 378 -2.71 -14.06 24.27
N ASP A 379 -3.31 -14.39 25.41
CA ASP A 379 -4.45 -15.30 25.52
C ASP A 379 -5.75 -14.67 25.04
N THR A 380 -6.66 -15.53 24.59
CA THR A 380 -8.06 -15.24 24.30
C THR A 380 -8.83 -14.98 25.57
N ALA A 381 -9.65 -13.93 25.58
CA ALA A 381 -10.47 -13.54 26.71
C ALA A 381 -11.92 -13.23 26.29
N SER A 382 -12.88 -13.44 27.19
CA SER A 382 -14.24 -12.96 27.04
C SER A 382 -14.34 -11.46 27.33
N ARG A 383 -15.45 -10.83 26.90
CA ARG A 383 -15.63 -9.37 27.05
C ARG A 383 -15.67 -8.95 28.53
N ASP A 384 -16.25 -9.76 29.40
CA ASP A 384 -16.26 -9.54 30.85
C ASP A 384 -14.87 -9.69 31.47
N GLU A 385 -14.06 -10.68 31.06
CA GLU A 385 -12.66 -10.82 31.49
C GLU A 385 -11.84 -9.57 31.13
N ILE A 386 -12.06 -9.02 29.93
CA ILE A 386 -11.43 -7.76 29.50
C ILE A 386 -11.93 -6.58 30.35
N ALA A 387 -13.23 -6.49 30.61
CA ALA A 387 -13.78 -5.43 31.46
C ALA A 387 -13.21 -5.50 32.88
N MET A 388 -13.10 -6.70 33.47
CA MET A 388 -12.46 -6.91 34.77
C MET A 388 -11.00 -6.46 34.75
N ALA A 389 -10.25 -6.75 33.68
CA ALA A 389 -8.88 -6.28 33.52
C ALA A 389 -8.80 -4.73 33.47
N VAL A 390 -9.75 -4.07 32.81
CA VAL A 390 -9.85 -2.60 32.81
C VAL A 390 -10.16 -2.06 34.21
N PHE A 391 -11.10 -2.68 34.94
CA PHE A 391 -11.45 -2.30 36.31
C PHE A 391 -10.22 -2.40 37.23
N ILE A 392 -9.50 -3.53 37.18
CA ILE A 392 -8.25 -3.73 37.95
C ILE A 392 -7.23 -2.64 37.61
N ALA A 393 -7.00 -2.37 36.33
CA ALA A 393 -6.04 -1.35 35.89
C ALA A 393 -6.41 0.07 36.35
N CYS A 394 -7.71 0.36 36.52
CA CYS A 394 -8.22 1.62 37.03
C CYS A 394 -8.34 1.68 38.57
N GLY A 395 -7.96 0.60 39.28
CA GLY A 395 -8.09 0.49 40.74
C GLY A 395 -9.52 0.22 41.25
N GLY A 396 -10.44 -0.16 40.37
CA GLY A 396 -11.79 -0.60 40.71
C GLY A 396 -11.88 -2.08 41.08
N ASP A 397 -12.97 -2.50 41.72
CA ASP A 397 -13.21 -3.89 42.06
C ASP A 397 -13.69 -4.68 40.82
N PRO A 398 -12.94 -5.70 40.33
CA PRO A 398 -13.38 -6.52 39.21
C PRO A 398 -14.70 -7.26 39.49
N SER A 399 -15.07 -7.49 40.76
CA SER A 399 -16.34 -8.14 41.13
C SER A 399 -17.58 -7.30 40.79
N SER A 400 -17.39 -6.00 40.54
CA SER A 400 -18.47 -5.10 40.07
C SER A 400 -18.92 -5.42 38.65
N VAL A 401 -18.06 -6.02 37.81
CA VAL A 401 -18.45 -6.49 36.46
C VAL A 401 -19.35 -7.72 36.62
N GLN A 402 -20.59 -7.62 36.13
CA GLN A 402 -21.59 -8.69 36.21
C GLN A 402 -21.60 -9.49 34.90
N PRO A 403 -21.08 -10.73 34.85
CA PRO A 403 -21.10 -11.54 33.65
C PRO A 403 -22.52 -11.94 33.28
N VAL A 404 -22.90 -11.75 32.03
CA VAL A 404 -24.17 -12.21 31.46
C VAL A 404 -23.94 -12.96 30.16
N THR A 405 -24.85 -13.85 29.79
CA THR A 405 -24.86 -14.47 28.45
C THR A 405 -25.36 -13.46 27.41
N THR A 406 -25.05 -13.68 26.13
CA THR A 406 -25.57 -12.87 25.02
C THR A 406 -27.11 -12.85 25.04
N ALA A 407 -27.75 -13.99 25.33
CA ALA A 407 -29.21 -14.09 25.43
C ALA A 407 -29.79 -13.23 26.57
N GLN A 408 -29.19 -13.29 27.77
CA GLN A 408 -29.62 -12.45 28.90
C GLN A 408 -29.41 -10.96 28.63
N TYR A 409 -28.29 -10.60 27.99
CA TYR A 409 -28.02 -9.23 27.60
C TYR A 409 -29.08 -8.71 26.62
N GLN A 410 -29.47 -9.51 25.62
CA GLN A 410 -30.50 -9.13 24.65
C GLN A 410 -31.90 -9.05 25.28
N GLU A 411 -32.22 -9.90 26.25
CA GLU A 411 -33.47 -9.81 27.01
C GLU A 411 -33.54 -8.49 27.80
N ALA A 412 -32.43 -8.06 28.40
CA ALA A 412 -32.36 -6.86 29.22
C ALA A 412 -32.27 -5.55 28.41
N PHE A 413 -31.50 -5.54 27.32
CA PHE A 413 -31.12 -4.32 26.59
C PHE A 413 -31.66 -4.25 25.15
N GLY A 414 -32.38 -5.29 24.70
CA GLY A 414 -32.96 -5.38 23.36
C GLY A 414 -32.08 -6.14 22.35
N PRO A 415 -32.60 -6.38 21.14
CA PRO A 415 -31.88 -7.15 20.12
C PRO A 415 -30.60 -6.44 19.69
N GLU A 416 -29.53 -7.21 19.54
CA GLU A 416 -28.26 -6.77 18.95
C GLU A 416 -28.00 -7.51 17.63
N ALA A 417 -27.13 -6.93 16.80
CA ALA A 417 -26.60 -7.65 15.65
C ALA A 417 -25.93 -8.96 16.11
N PRO A 418 -26.12 -10.08 15.39
CA PRO A 418 -25.45 -11.34 15.72
C PRO A 418 -23.93 -11.17 15.76
N ARG A 419 -23.30 -11.66 16.82
CA ARG A 419 -21.84 -11.63 17.02
C ARG A 419 -21.31 -13.06 17.11
N PRO A 420 -20.12 -13.34 16.55
CA PRO A 420 -19.49 -14.64 16.68
C PRO A 420 -19.16 -14.91 18.17
N ALA A 421 -19.41 -16.14 18.61
CA ALA A 421 -19.09 -16.57 19.98
C ALA A 421 -17.58 -16.70 20.18
N GLU A 422 -16.86 -17.19 19.17
CA GLU A 422 -15.41 -17.24 19.11
C GLU A 422 -14.92 -16.33 17.98
N SER A 423 -13.98 -15.44 18.25
CA SER A 423 -13.47 -14.49 17.25
C SER A 423 -11.95 -14.30 17.33
N THR A 424 -11.27 -15.26 17.97
CA THR A 424 -9.81 -15.25 18.08
C THR A 424 -9.18 -15.44 16.70
N LEU A 425 -8.26 -14.56 16.32
CA LEU A 425 -7.48 -14.69 15.09
C LEU A 425 -6.10 -15.30 15.38
N ALA A 426 -5.68 -16.26 14.56
CA ALA A 426 -4.31 -16.78 14.55
C ALA A 426 -3.32 -15.68 14.16
N LEU A 427 -2.10 -15.73 14.69
CA LEU A 427 -1.05 -14.71 14.43
C LEU A 427 0.19 -15.29 13.76
N ASP A 428 0.23 -16.60 13.51
CA ASP A 428 1.42 -17.30 13.03
C ASP A 428 1.97 -16.71 11.72
N LYS A 429 1.08 -16.30 10.81
CA LYS A 429 1.47 -15.73 9.51
C LYS A 429 2.17 -14.39 9.64
N ILE A 430 1.62 -13.46 10.44
CA ILE A 430 2.26 -12.16 10.66
C ILE A 430 3.56 -12.33 11.47
N GLU A 431 3.59 -13.25 12.43
CA GLU A 431 4.81 -13.56 13.20
C GLU A 431 5.92 -14.16 12.36
N ALA A 432 5.59 -14.98 11.36
CA ALA A 432 6.55 -15.52 10.41
C ALA A 432 7.24 -14.44 9.55
N THR A 433 6.62 -13.26 9.40
CA THR A 433 7.26 -12.11 8.73
C THR A 433 8.26 -11.36 9.62
N GLY A 434 8.38 -11.75 10.89
CA GLY A 434 9.26 -11.12 11.89
C GLY A 434 8.58 -10.09 12.79
N PHE A 435 7.30 -9.80 12.61
CA PHE A 435 6.54 -8.88 13.47
C PHE A 435 5.99 -9.60 14.71
N LYS A 436 6.15 -9.01 15.90
CA LYS A 436 5.62 -9.57 17.15
C LYS A 436 4.66 -8.58 17.81
N PRO A 437 3.35 -8.87 17.84
CA PRO A 437 2.39 -8.01 18.51
C PRO A 437 2.62 -7.95 20.04
N THR A 438 2.29 -6.82 20.65
CA THR A 438 2.34 -6.67 22.11
C THR A 438 1.29 -7.55 22.78
N ASN A 439 1.58 -8.13 23.94
CA ASN A 439 0.54 -8.79 24.74
C ASN A 439 -0.57 -7.79 25.10
N TRP A 440 -1.84 -8.13 24.86
CA TRP A 440 -2.95 -7.18 25.02
C TRP A 440 -3.12 -6.65 26.45
N ARG A 441 -2.74 -7.41 27.49
CA ARG A 441 -2.77 -6.91 28.88
C ARG A 441 -1.71 -5.85 29.12
N ALA A 442 -0.52 -6.02 28.56
CA ALA A 442 0.53 -5.01 28.61
C ALA A 442 0.13 -3.77 27.81
N ALA A 443 -0.46 -3.97 26.63
CA ALA A 443 -1.00 -2.89 25.80
C ALA A 443 -2.12 -2.13 26.52
N LEU A 444 -3.00 -2.83 27.23
CA LEU A 444 -4.06 -2.23 28.04
C LEU A 444 -3.49 -1.36 29.16
N ALA A 445 -2.48 -1.84 29.88
CA ALA A 445 -1.79 -1.06 30.91
C ALA A 445 -1.19 0.22 30.30
N MET A 446 -0.40 0.11 29.23
CA MET A 446 0.19 1.28 28.56
C MET A 446 -0.85 2.28 28.05
N TYR A 447 -2.03 1.80 27.63
CA TYR A 447 -3.11 2.64 27.15
C TYR A 447 -3.83 3.40 28.27
N LEU A 448 -3.98 2.80 29.46
CA LEU A 448 -4.72 3.40 30.58
C LEU A 448 -3.85 4.32 31.47
N GLY A 449 -2.53 4.22 31.39
CA GLY A 449 -1.56 4.98 32.19
C GLY A 449 -0.95 4.16 33.30
#